data_AF-A0A3M1SDL5-F1
#
_entry.id   AF-A0A3M1SDL5-F1
#
_cell.length_a   1.000
_cell.length_b   1.000
_cell.length_c   1.000
_cell.angle_alpha   90.00
_cell.angle_beta   90.00
_cell.angle_gamma   90.00
#
_symmetry.space_group_name_H-M   'P 1'
#
loop_
_entity.id
_entity.type
_entity.pdbx_description
1 polymer ?
#
loop_
_entity_poly.entity_id
_entity_poly.type
_entity_poly.pdbx_seq_one_letter_code
_entity_poly.pdbx_strand_id
1 'polypeptide(L)'
;MSEPKRTSPLSASFLLMLVRVGIGWHLAYAGWVKWNDPLWTAAPYLNGAVGPLAPFYHWLASDPRILQVVDLLNVWGLLVLGAALVLGALTRLSAGLG
;
A
#
# COMPACT_ATOMS: atom_id res chain seq x y z
N MET A 1 35.41 -25.08 -14.86
CA MET A 1 34.70 -23.86 -15.29
C MET A 1 33.21 -24.20 -15.33
N SER A 2 32.45 -23.91 -14.27
CA SER A 2 31.02 -24.23 -14.20
C SER A 2 30.21 -23.16 -14.95
N GLU A 3 29.36 -23.58 -15.89
CA GLU A 3 28.44 -22.67 -16.58
C GLU A 3 27.53 -21.95 -15.57
N PRO A 4 27.30 -20.63 -15.70
CA PRO A 4 26.32 -19.94 -14.89
C PRO A 4 24.93 -20.45 -15.25
N LYS A 5 24.22 -21.00 -14.25
CA LYS A 5 22.83 -21.46 -14.39
C LYS A 5 21.96 -20.29 -14.85
N ARG A 6 21.65 -20.23 -16.15
CA ARG A 6 20.68 -19.28 -16.72
C ARG A 6 19.34 -19.48 -16.01
N THR A 7 18.95 -18.56 -15.15
CA THR A 7 17.60 -18.50 -14.63
C THR A 7 16.68 -18.22 -15.82
N SER A 8 15.66 -19.07 -16.03
CA SER A 8 14.72 -18.85 -17.11
C SER A 8 13.93 -17.56 -16.81
N PRO A 9 13.70 -16.68 -17.81
CA PRO A 9 12.99 -15.41 -17.60
C PRO A 9 11.57 -15.62 -17.06
N LEU A 10 10.99 -16.80 -17.29
CA LEU A 10 9.70 -17.22 -16.78
C LEU A 10 9.68 -17.43 -15.25
N SER A 11 10.78 -17.87 -14.64
CA SER A 11 10.88 -18.09 -13.19
C SER A 11 10.90 -16.76 -12.41
N ALA A 12 11.60 -15.76 -12.95
CA ALA A 12 11.65 -14.42 -12.35
C ALA A 12 10.28 -13.72 -12.38
N SER A 13 9.57 -13.78 -13.50
CA SER A 13 8.23 -13.19 -13.64
C SER A 13 7.21 -13.83 -12.70
N PHE A 14 7.28 -15.15 -12.51
CA PHE A 14 6.41 -15.86 -11.58
C PHE A 14 6.67 -15.44 -10.13
N LEU A 15 7.94 -15.31 -9.73
CA LEU A 15 8.30 -14.83 -8.40
C LEU A 15 7.79 -13.41 -8.15
N LEU A 16 7.95 -12.50 -9.12
CA LEU A 16 7.44 -11.13 -9.02
C LEU A 16 5.90 -11.10 -8.92
N MET A 17 5.19 -11.97 -9.63
CA MET A 17 3.74 -12.12 -9.50
C MET A 17 3.35 -12.53 -8.07
N LEU A 18 4.03 -13.52 -7.48
CA LEU A 18 3.76 -13.95 -6.11
C LEU A 18 4.00 -12.83 -5.09
N VAL A 19 5.12 -12.12 -5.21
CA VAL A 19 5.43 -10.98 -4.33
C VAL A 19 4.37 -9.89 -4.49
N ARG A 20 3.95 -9.58 -5.72
CA ARG A 20 2.89 -8.59 -5.98
C ARG A 20 1.58 -8.94 -5.30
N VAL A 21 1.12 -10.18 -5.48
CA VAL A 21 -0.12 -10.67 -4.87
C VAL A 21 0.01 -10.72 -3.34
N GLY A 22 1.16 -11.16 -2.82
CA GLY A 22 1.45 -11.20 -1.39
C GLY A 22 1.39 -9.81 -0.74
N ILE A 23 2.03 -8.80 -1.34
CA ILE A 23 1.97 -7.41 -0.87
C ILE A 23 0.54 -6.87 -0.97
N GLY A 24 -0.13 -7.09 -2.10
CA GLY A 24 -1.50 -6.64 -2.31
C GLY A 24 -2.47 -7.22 -1.27
N TRP A 25 -2.35 -8.51 -0.99
CA TRP A 25 -3.12 -9.19 0.06
C TRP A 25 -2.87 -8.56 1.44
N HIS A 26 -1.62 -8.33 1.83
CA HIS A 26 -1.30 -7.72 3.13
C HIS A 26 -1.86 -6.31 3.28
N LEU A 27 -1.78 -5.49 2.23
CA LEU A 27 -2.34 -4.14 2.24
C LEU A 27 -3.87 -4.17 2.34
N ALA A 28 -4.53 -5.00 1.53
CA ALA A 28 -5.99 -5.15 1.58
C ALA A 28 -6.45 -5.65 2.95
N TYR A 29 -5.78 -6.64 3.52
CA TYR A 29 -6.05 -7.13 4.87
C TYR A 29 -5.85 -6.04 5.93
N ALA A 30 -4.76 -5.28 5.85
CA ALA A 30 -4.49 -4.17 6.77
C ALA A 30 -5.54 -3.05 6.67
N GLY A 31 -6.09 -2.79 5.48
CA GLY A 31 -7.21 -1.88 5.28
C GLY A 31 -8.51 -2.44 5.86
N TRP A 32 -8.79 -3.72 5.62
CA TRP A 32 -9.96 -4.42 6.15
C TRP A 32 -9.99 -4.42 7.69
N VAL A 33 -8.86 -4.71 8.34
CA VAL A 33 -8.75 -4.65 9.80
C VAL A 33 -9.06 -3.26 10.33
N LYS A 34 -8.52 -2.21 9.71
CA LYS A 34 -8.79 -0.81 10.12
C LYS A 34 -10.24 -0.39 9.88
N TRP A 35 -10.86 -0.87 8.81
CA TRP A 35 -12.27 -0.60 8.52
C TRP A 35 -13.20 -1.17 9.60
N ASN A 36 -12.85 -2.31 10.19
CA ASN A 36 -13.65 -2.97 11.22
C ASN A 36 -13.30 -2.53 12.65
N ASP A 37 -12.27 -1.71 12.83
CA ASP A 37 -11.88 -1.18 14.14
C ASP A 37 -12.43 0.24 14.33
N PRO A 38 -13.49 0.44 15.13
CA PRO A 38 -14.10 1.75 15.34
C PRO A 38 -13.22 2.70 16.16
N LEU A 39 -12.14 2.20 16.78
CA LEU A 39 -11.18 3.00 17.56
C LEU A 39 -9.95 3.37 16.72
N TRP A 40 -9.85 2.87 15.49
CA TRP A 40 -8.69 3.12 14.65
C TRP A 40 -8.61 4.60 14.22
N THR A 41 -7.43 5.19 14.33
CA THR A 41 -7.12 6.54 13.84
C THR A 41 -5.63 6.69 13.52
N ALA A 42 -5.31 7.58 12.57
CA ALA A 42 -3.95 7.95 12.19
C ALA A 42 -3.32 8.99 13.15
N ALA A 43 -4.08 9.60 14.06
CA ALA A 43 -3.62 10.71 14.88
C ALA A 43 -2.31 10.47 15.66
N PRO A 44 -2.07 9.30 16.29
CA PRO A 44 -0.81 9.04 17.00
C PRO A 44 0.39 9.01 16.05
N TYR A 45 0.21 8.51 14.83
CA TYR A 45 1.27 8.43 13.82
C TYR A 45 1.60 9.81 13.26
N LEU A 46 0.56 10.64 13.03
CA LEU A 46 0.71 11.99 12.53
C LEU A 46 1.39 12.91 13.56
N ASN A 47 0.97 12.86 14.83
CA ASN A 47 1.56 13.65 15.92
C ASN A 47 2.95 13.15 16.34
N GLY A 48 3.30 11.90 16.01
CA GLY A 48 4.63 11.34 16.23
C GLY A 48 5.64 11.67 15.13
N ALA A 49 5.25 12.40 14.09
CA ALA A 49 6.10 12.70 12.95
C ALA A 49 7.27 13.63 13.36
N VAL A 50 8.48 13.29 12.91
CA VAL A 50 9.70 14.08 13.18
C VAL A 50 10.39 14.47 11.87
N GLY A 51 11.12 15.58 11.89
CA GLY A 51 11.89 16.08 10.74
C GLY A 51 11.23 17.26 10.02
N PRO A 52 11.69 17.61 8.81
CA PRO A 52 11.32 18.87 8.14
C PRO A 52 9.84 18.94 7.74
N LEU A 53 9.18 17.79 7.57
CA LEU A 53 7.75 17.70 7.25
C LEU A 53 6.86 17.51 8.48
N ALA A 54 7.41 17.45 9.70
CA ALA A 54 6.63 17.29 10.92
C ALA A 54 5.50 18.32 11.06
N PRO A 55 5.70 19.64 10.77
CA PRO A 55 4.62 20.62 10.86
C PRO A 55 3.42 20.30 9.95
N PHE A 56 3.67 19.73 8.77
CA PHE A 56 2.60 19.33 7.85
C PHE A 56 1.79 18.15 8.39
N TYR A 57 2.43 17.13 8.94
CA TYR A 57 1.74 15.99 9.54
C TYR A 57 1.00 16.38 10.83
N HIS A 58 1.58 17.26 11.65
CA HIS A 58 0.90 17.81 12.83
C HIS A 58 -0.32 18.63 12.41
N TRP A 59 -0.23 19.39 11.32
CA TRP A 59 -1.37 20.12 10.75
C TRP A 59 -2.49 19.15 10.29
N LEU A 60 -2.15 18.03 9.66
CA LEU A 60 -3.14 17.00 9.30
C LEU A 60 -3.88 16.42 10.51
N ALA A 61 -3.23 16.38 11.69
CA ALA A 61 -3.83 15.93 12.94
C ALA A 61 -4.48 17.06 13.77
N SER A 62 -4.38 18.32 13.33
CA SER A 62 -4.79 19.48 14.13
C SER A 62 -6.29 19.70 14.19
N ASP A 63 -7.02 19.28 13.16
CA ASP A 63 -8.47 19.45 13.05
C ASP A 63 -9.17 18.07 12.92
N PRO A 64 -10.23 17.80 13.71
CA PRO A 64 -10.95 16.53 13.67
C PRO A 64 -11.54 16.17 12.30
N ARG A 65 -11.95 17.16 11.48
CA ARG A 65 -12.51 16.91 10.14
C ARG A 65 -11.41 16.52 9.16
N ILE A 66 -10.24 17.17 9.25
CA ILE A 66 -9.07 16.80 8.44
C ILE A 66 -8.63 15.38 8.82
N LEU A 67 -8.54 15.09 10.11
CA LEU A 67 -8.17 13.77 10.60
C LEU A 67 -9.13 12.68 10.12
N GLN A 68 -10.45 12.92 10.13
CA GLN A 68 -11.44 11.98 9.59
C GLN A 68 -11.21 11.67 8.10
N VAL A 69 -10.88 12.69 7.31
CA VAL A 69 -10.54 12.49 5.89
C VAL A 69 -9.26 11.69 5.74
N VAL A 70 -8.22 11.97 6.54
CA VAL A 70 -6.97 11.21 6.53
C VAL A 70 -7.21 9.75 6.92
N ASP A 71 -8.03 9.51 7.94
CA ASP A 71 -8.40 8.18 8.40
C ASP A 71 -9.12 7.41 7.29
N LEU A 72 -10.11 8.03 6.66
CA LEU A 72 -10.83 7.45 5.53
C LEU A 72 -9.89 7.14 4.35
N LEU A 73 -9.04 8.09 3.97
CA LEU A 73 -8.07 7.92 2.88
C LEU A 73 -7.06 6.80 3.17
N ASN A 74 -6.64 6.64 4.42
CA ASN A 74 -5.71 5.58 4.78
C ASN A 74 -6.38 4.20 4.66
N VAL A 75 -7.62 4.05 5.13
CA VAL A 75 -8.35 2.78 5.05
C VAL A 75 -8.68 2.43 3.59
N TRP A 76 -9.28 3.36 2.84
CA TRP A 76 -9.61 3.12 1.44
C TRP A 76 -8.37 3.00 0.56
N GLY A 77 -7.32 3.77 0.84
CA GLY A 77 -6.04 3.66 0.15
C GLY A 77 -5.48 2.26 0.27
N LEU A 78 -5.45 1.69 1.48
CA LEU A 78 -4.99 0.31 1.70
C LEU A 78 -5.86 -0.74 0.99
N LEU A 79 -7.19 -0.60 1.06
CA LEU A 79 -8.12 -1.52 0.40
C LEU A 79 -8.02 -1.47 -1.13
N VAL A 80 -8.08 -0.28 -1.71
CA VAL A 80 -8.06 -0.06 -3.16
C VAL A 80 -6.70 -0.42 -3.75
N LEU A 81 -5.60 0.04 -3.13
CA LEU A 81 -4.26 -0.29 -3.61
C LEU A 81 -3.95 -1.78 -3.43
N GLY A 82 -4.35 -2.38 -2.31
CA GLY A 82 -4.22 -3.81 -2.08
C GLY A 82 -4.95 -4.63 -3.14
N ALA A 83 -6.22 -4.30 -3.41
CA ALA A 83 -7.00 -4.94 -4.47
C ALA A 83 -6.39 -4.72 -5.86
N ALA A 84 -5.95 -3.50 -6.19
CA ALA A 84 -5.32 -3.18 -7.47
C ALA A 84 -4.02 -3.98 -7.69
N LEU A 85 -3.22 -4.19 -6.65
CA LEU A 85 -2.01 -5.02 -6.68
C LEU A 85 -2.33 -6.50 -6.85
N VAL A 86 -3.36 -7.03 -6.17
CA VAL A 86 -3.79 -8.42 -6.36
C VAL A 86 -4.25 -8.63 -7.81
N LEU A 87 -5.15 -7.77 -8.30
CA LEU A 87 -5.69 -7.84 -9.65
C LEU A 87 -4.66 -7.53 -10.75
N GLY A 88 -3.59 -6.82 -10.42
CA GLY A 88 -2.57 -6.43 -11.40
C GLY A 88 -3.05 -5.38 -12.38
N ALA A 89 -3.91 -4.46 -11.92
CA ALA A 89 -4.53 -3.46 -12.76
C ALA A 89 -3.47 -2.66 -13.55
N LEU A 90 -2.37 -2.25 -12.91
CA LEU A 90 -1.30 -1.50 -13.56
C LEU A 90 -0.50 -2.33 -14.58
N THR A 91 -0.27 -3.63 -14.31
CA THR A 91 0.39 -4.51 -15.29
C THR A 91 -0.46 -4.76 -16.54
N ARG A 92 -1.79 -4.79 -16.39
CA ARG A 92 -2.72 -4.93 -17.51
C ARG A 92 -2.85 -3.64 -18.32
N LEU A 93 -2.85 -2.48 -17.66
CA LEU A 93 -2.88 -1.19 -18.32
C LEU A 93 -1.61 -0.93 -19.13
N SER A 94 -0.43 -1.24 -18.60
CA SER A 94 0.83 -1.14 -19.35
C SER A 94 0.89 -2.04 -20.59
N ALA A 95 0.28 -3.22 -20.54
CA ALA A 95 0.23 -4.14 -21.69
C ALA A 95 -0.76 -3.70 -22.78
N GLY A 96 -1.79 -2.91 -22.43
CA GLY A 96 -2.76 -2.39 -23.40
C GLY A 96 -2.39 -1.03 -24.00
N LEU A 97 -1.49 -0.28 -23.34
CA LEU A 97 -1.01 1.04 -23.80
C LEU A 97 0.35 0.98 -24.52
N GLY A 98 1.02 -0.18 -24.51
CA GLY A 98 2.32 -0.42 -25.15
C GLY A 98 2.22 -1.14 -26.47
#